data_AF-A0A6I3LE93-F1
#
_entry.id   AF-A0A6I3LE93-F1
#
_cell.length_a   1.000
_cell.length_b   1.000
_cell.length_c   1.000
_cell.angle_alpha   90.00
_cell.angle_beta   90.00
_cell.angle_gamma   90.00
#
_symmetry.space_group_name_H-M   'P 1'
#
loop_
_entity.id
_entity.type
_entity.pdbx_description
1 polymer ?
#
loop_
_entity_poly.entity_id
_entity_poly.type
_entity_poly.pdbx_seq_one_letter_code
_entity_poly.pdbx_strand_id
1 'polypeptide(L)'
;MNTREAFQLLTLASAFDGRTVDRETATVWAEVLVDIDLSAATEAMKAHYRDEGRWMMPAHVVQRVKQSRRAVEGGTMSPRRVDCQREGREHRWLPDGTCNFCEVRAL
;
A
#
# COMPACT_ATOMS: atom_id res chain seq x y z
N MET A 1 7.39 0.92 10.79
CA MET A 1 8.26 2.10 10.95
C MET A 1 8.59 2.37 12.42
N ASN A 2 9.63 3.15 12.69
CA ASN A 2 9.98 3.60 14.04
C ASN A 2 9.32 4.95 14.42
N THR A 3 9.45 5.37 15.68
CA THR A 3 8.88 6.63 16.20
C THR A 3 9.30 7.87 15.44
N ARG A 4 10.57 7.96 15.01
CA ARG A 4 11.08 9.11 14.26
C ARG A 4 10.41 9.22 12.89
N GLU A 5 10.25 8.08 12.22
CA GLU A 5 9.55 8.01 10.93
C GLU A 5 8.06 8.33 11.08
N ALA A 6 7.41 7.83 12.13
CA ALA A 6 6.01 8.16 12.43
C ALA A 6 5.83 9.65 12.72
N PHE A 7 6.76 10.27 13.46
CA PHE A 7 6.76 11.71 13.70
C PHE A 7 6.92 12.51 12.40
N GLN A 8 7.77 12.04 11.49
CA GLN A 8 7.94 12.65 10.17
C GLN A 8 6.65 12.56 9.35
N LEU A 9 6.01 11.38 9.30
CA LEU A 9 4.73 11.20 8.62
C LEU A 9 3.65 12.13 9.18
N LEU A 10 3.54 12.22 10.50
CA LEU A 10 2.57 13.08 11.18
C LEU A 10 2.83 14.56 10.93
N THR A 11 4.09 14.98 10.86
CA THR A 11 4.47 16.35 10.48
C THR A 11 4.07 16.68 9.05
N LEU A 12 4.11 15.71 8.14
CA LEU A 12 3.59 15.92 6.78
C LEU A 12 2.06 16.00 6.78
N ALA A 13 1.39 15.15 7.57
CA ALA A 13 -0.06 15.14 7.70
C ALA A 13 -0.62 16.44 8.31
N SER A 14 0.12 17.08 9.23
CA SER A 14 -0.30 18.34 9.84
C SER A 14 -0.40 19.50 8.86
N ALA A 15 0.33 19.45 7.74
CA ALA A 15 0.15 20.42 6.66
C ALA A 15 -1.23 20.30 5.97
N PHE A 16 -1.89 19.14 6.07
CA PHE A 16 -3.23 18.92 5.51
C PHE A 16 -4.35 19.18 6.51
N ASP A 17 -4.19 18.74 7.76
CA ASP A 17 -5.28 18.77 8.74
C ASP A 17 -5.05 19.65 9.98
N GLY A 18 -3.90 20.30 10.06
CA GLY A 18 -3.59 21.24 11.15
C GLY A 18 -3.37 20.58 12.51
N ARG A 19 -3.09 19.26 12.57
CA ARG A 19 -2.78 18.59 13.85
C ARG A 19 -1.52 19.13 14.51
N THR A 20 -1.53 19.19 15.83
CA THR A 20 -0.30 19.29 16.62
C THR A 20 0.35 17.92 16.69
N VAL A 21 1.66 17.88 16.46
CA VAL A 21 2.45 16.63 16.48
C VAL A 21 3.38 16.65 17.68
N ASP A 22 3.22 15.66 18.55
CA ASP A 22 4.09 15.40 19.69
C ASP A 22 4.69 13.99 19.63
N ARG A 23 5.63 13.73 20.55
CA ARG A 23 6.42 12.49 20.55
C ARG A 23 5.59 11.30 21.02
N GLU A 24 4.66 11.52 21.94
CA GLU A 24 3.76 10.53 22.49
C GLU A 24 2.82 10.01 21.39
N THR A 25 2.22 10.93 20.63
CA THR A 25 1.37 10.63 19.46
C THR A 25 2.16 9.86 18.40
N ALA A 26 3.38 10.28 18.11
CA ALA A 26 4.24 9.56 17.15
C ALA A 26 4.61 8.15 17.63
N THR A 27 4.78 7.95 18.95
CA THR A 27 5.08 6.64 19.53
C THR A 27 3.90 5.69 19.33
N VAL A 28 2.69 6.14 19.64
CA VAL A 28 1.46 5.35 19.42
C VAL A 28 1.27 5.03 17.93
N TRP A 29 1.54 5.98 17.04
CA TRP A 29 1.48 5.72 15.60
C TRP A 29 2.51 4.70 15.12
N ALA A 30 3.73 4.73 15.66
CA ALA A 30 4.77 3.78 15.30
C ALA A 30 4.41 2.34 15.70
N GLU A 31 3.76 2.15 16.84
CA GLU A 31 3.27 0.84 17.29
C GLU A 31 2.23 0.26 16.32
N VAL A 32 1.30 1.10 15.82
CA VAL A 32 0.27 0.65 14.87
C VAL A 32 0.84 0.42 13.47
N LEU A 33 1.87 1.17 13.07
CA LEU A 33 2.46 1.14 11.74
C LEU A 33 3.78 0.35 11.69
N VAL A 34 3.98 -0.61 12.60
CA VAL A 34 5.25 -1.34 12.76
C VAL A 34 5.75 -2.00 11.47
N ASP A 35 4.86 -2.61 10.68
CA ASP A 35 5.18 -3.34 9.43
C ASP A 35 5.04 -2.49 8.14
N ILE A 36 4.97 -1.17 8.30
CA ILE A 36 4.79 -0.23 7.20
C ILE A 36 6.01 0.68 7.14
N ASP A 37 6.63 0.74 5.97
CA ASP A 37 7.75 1.66 5.69
C ASP A 37 7.24 3.09 5.51
N LEU A 38 8.08 4.08 5.85
CA LEU A 38 7.74 5.50 5.73
C LEU A 38 7.31 5.89 4.30
N SER A 39 7.96 5.33 3.28
CA SER A 39 7.61 5.60 1.87
C SER A 39 6.19 5.12 1.56
N ALA A 40 5.85 3.87 1.91
CA ALA A 40 4.52 3.32 1.68
C ALA A 40 3.44 4.09 2.47
N ALA A 41 3.73 4.49 3.69
CA ALA A 41 2.81 5.31 4.50
C ALA A 41 2.61 6.72 3.92
N THR A 42 3.66 7.33 3.39
CA THR A 42 3.59 8.66 2.77
C THR A 42 2.73 8.63 1.50
N GLU A 43 2.87 7.60 0.66
CA GLU A 43 2.02 7.44 -0.52
C GLU A 43 0.56 7.17 -0.12
N ALA A 44 0.34 6.34 0.92
CA ALA A 44 -1.00 6.14 1.47
C ALA A 44 -1.63 7.42 2.03
N MET A 45 -0.85 8.28 2.71
CA MET A 45 -1.29 9.59 3.19
C MET A 45 -1.67 10.51 2.04
N LYS A 46 -0.83 10.63 1.00
CA LYS A 46 -1.13 11.43 -0.19
C LYS A 46 -2.41 10.96 -0.88
N ALA A 47 -2.58 9.65 -1.03
CA ALA A 47 -3.80 9.07 -1.58
C ALA A 47 -5.03 9.37 -0.68
N HIS A 48 -4.86 9.32 0.64
CA HIS A 48 -5.93 9.66 1.58
C HIS A 48 -6.44 11.09 1.38
N TYR A 49 -5.56 12.08 1.44
CA TYR A 49 -5.98 13.49 1.29
C TYR A 49 -6.36 13.87 -0.14
N ARG A 50 -5.99 13.05 -1.15
CA ARG A 50 -6.49 13.22 -2.52
C ARG A 50 -7.95 12.78 -2.66
N ASP A 51 -8.30 11.64 -2.06
CA ASP A 51 -9.60 11.00 -2.24
C ASP A 51 -10.62 11.42 -1.17
N GLU A 52 -10.14 11.74 0.03
CA GLU A 52 -10.95 12.01 1.22
C GLU A 52 -10.48 13.32 1.89
N GLY A 53 -11.43 14.21 2.21
CA GLY A 53 -11.15 15.45 2.95
C GLY A 53 -11.21 15.31 4.47
N ARG A 54 -11.27 14.09 5.01
CA ARG A 54 -11.43 13.86 6.47
C ARG A 54 -10.09 13.70 7.16
N TRP A 55 -10.13 13.81 8.48
CA TRP A 55 -8.97 13.58 9.33
C TRP A 55 -8.38 12.17 9.17
N MET A 56 -7.05 12.08 9.01
CA MET A 56 -6.35 10.81 8.84
C MET A 56 -6.09 10.11 10.18
N MET A 57 -6.45 8.84 10.27
CA MET A 57 -6.13 7.95 11.39
C MET A 57 -5.12 6.89 10.96
N PRO A 58 -4.37 6.25 11.89
CA PRO A 58 -3.42 5.18 11.53
C PRO A 58 -4.07 4.06 10.72
N ALA A 59 -5.32 3.71 11.05
CA ALA A 59 -6.08 2.67 10.35
C ALA A 59 -6.27 2.97 8.85
N HIS A 60 -6.41 4.24 8.47
CA HIS A 60 -6.53 4.64 7.07
C HIS A 60 -5.24 4.36 6.29
N VAL A 61 -4.08 4.59 6.92
CA VAL A 61 -2.76 4.27 6.34
C VAL A 61 -2.63 2.77 6.16
N VAL A 62 -2.94 1.97 7.19
CA VAL A 62 -2.90 0.50 7.12
C VAL A 62 -3.79 -0.02 6.00
N GLN A 63 -5.02 0.46 5.92
CA GLN A 63 -5.97 0.03 4.89
C GLN A 63 -5.45 0.33 3.48
N ARG A 64 -4.96 1.55 3.25
CA ARG A 64 -4.46 1.96 1.93
C ARG A 64 -3.19 1.23 1.53
N VAL A 65 -2.26 1.00 2.45
CA VAL A 65 -1.06 0.19 2.17
C VAL A 65 -1.44 -1.24 1.83
N LYS A 66 -2.39 -1.86 2.55
CA LYS A 66 -2.89 -3.20 2.22
C LYS A 66 -3.54 -3.24 0.84
N GLN A 67 -4.34 -2.22 0.48
CA GLN A 67 -4.94 -2.12 -0.85
C GLN A 67 -3.87 -2.00 -1.95
N SER A 68 -2.86 -1.15 -1.73
CA SER A 68 -1.73 -0.99 -2.66
C SER A 68 -0.93 -2.28 -2.84
N ARG A 69 -0.59 -2.98 -1.75
CA ARG A 69 0.10 -4.28 -1.80
C ARG A 69 -0.71 -5.32 -2.57
N ARG A 70 -2.02 -5.41 -2.32
CA ARG A 70 -2.92 -6.29 -3.09
C ARG A 70 -3.00 -5.93 -4.56
N ALA A 71 -2.98 -4.65 -4.91
CA ALA A 71 -2.97 -4.20 -6.30
C ALA A 71 -1.66 -4.55 -7.00
N VAL A 72 -0.53 -4.51 -6.30
CA VAL A 72 0.79 -4.92 -6.83
C VAL A 72 0.89 -6.45 -6.97
N GLU A 73 0.42 -7.21 -5.98
CA GLU A 73 0.29 -8.68 -6.05
C GLU A 73 -0.68 -9.09 -7.17
N GLY A 74 -1.75 -8.33 -7.37
CA GLY A 74 -2.64 -8.45 -8.52
C GLY A 74 -2.02 -7.96 -9.84
N GLY A 75 -0.97 -7.14 -9.79
CA GLY A 75 -0.25 -6.62 -10.95
C GLY A 75 0.75 -7.60 -11.56
N THR A 76 1.01 -8.74 -10.91
CA THR A 76 1.60 -9.93 -11.55
C THR A 76 0.57 -10.84 -12.21
N MET A 77 -0.72 -10.52 -12.13
CA MET A 77 -1.76 -11.27 -12.82
C MET A 77 -2.00 -10.64 -14.19
N SER A 78 -1.19 -11.06 -15.17
CA SER A 78 -1.43 -10.75 -16.58
C SER A 78 -2.89 -11.10 -16.93
N PRO A 79 -3.65 -10.22 -17.62
CA PRO A 79 -4.99 -10.54 -18.11
C PRO A 79 -4.96 -11.85 -18.90
N ARG A 80 -6.03 -12.64 -18.85
CA ARG A 80 -6.15 -13.92 -19.56
C ARG A 80 -5.79 -13.76 -21.03
N ARG A 81 -4.54 -14.02 -21.38
CA ARG A 81 -4.10 -14.20 -22.76
C ARG A 81 -4.38 -15.64 -23.15
N VAL A 82 -5.12 -15.83 -24.23
CA VAL A 82 -5.46 -17.15 -24.78
C VAL A 82 -4.18 -17.88 -25.27
N ASP A 83 -3.11 -17.12 -25.49
CA ASP A 83 -1.84 -17.50 -26.10
C ASP A 83 -0.62 -17.32 -25.17
N CYS A 84 -0.80 -17.37 -23.84
CA CYS A 84 0.34 -17.31 -22.93
C CYS A 84 1.14 -18.63 -22.98
N GLN A 85 2.06 -18.75 -23.93
CA GLN A 85 2.93 -19.90 -24.14
C GLN A 85 4.28 -19.66 -23.47
N ARG A 86 4.49 -20.16 -22.24
CA ARG A 86 5.84 -20.36 -21.70
C ARG A 86 6.17 -21.85 -21.84
N GLU A 87 7.14 -22.16 -22.69
CA GLU A 87 7.63 -23.54 -22.83
C GLU A 87 8.10 -24.09 -21.48
N GLY A 88 7.55 -25.23 -21.07
CA GLY A 88 8.08 -26.05 -19.98
C GLY A 88 7.63 -25.74 -18.55
N ARG A 89 6.66 -24.86 -18.29
CA ARG A 89 6.03 -24.72 -16.96
C ARG A 89 4.50 -24.77 -17.05
N GLU A 90 3.87 -25.68 -16.28
CA GLU A 90 2.42 -25.79 -16.21
C GLU A 90 1.80 -24.56 -15.55
N HIS A 91 0.81 -23.97 -16.21
CA HIS A 91 0.08 -22.81 -15.68
C HIS A 91 -0.86 -23.27 -14.55
N ARG A 92 -0.89 -22.51 -13.44
CA ARG A 92 -1.93 -22.67 -12.42
C ARG A 92 -2.97 -21.56 -12.57
N TRP A 93 -4.14 -21.94 -13.06
CA TRP A 93 -5.29 -21.05 -13.25
C TRP A 93 -6.16 -20.98 -12.00
N LEU A 94 -6.62 -19.78 -11.66
CA LEU A 94 -7.57 -19.54 -10.57
C LEU A 94 -9.02 -19.51 -11.12
N PRO A 95 -10.04 -19.74 -10.26
CA PRO A 95 -11.46 -19.75 -10.68
C PRO A 95 -11.96 -18.44 -11.28
N ASP A 96 -11.28 -17.32 -11.03
CA ASP A 96 -11.58 -16.00 -11.59
C ASP A 96 -10.96 -15.76 -12.97
N GLY A 97 -10.28 -16.77 -13.54
CA GLY A 97 -9.68 -16.72 -14.86
C GLY A 97 -8.27 -16.11 -14.91
N THR A 98 -7.64 -15.85 -13.76
CA THR A 98 -6.27 -15.36 -13.66
C THR A 98 -5.23 -16.49 -13.60
N CYS A 99 -3.98 -16.21 -14.04
CA CYS A 99 -2.87 -17.16 -13.98
C CYS A 99 -1.87 -16.77 -12.88
N ASN A 100 -1.53 -17.72 -12.02
CA ASN A 100 -0.71 -17.50 -10.82
C ASN A 100 0.81 -17.40 -11.07
N PHE A 101 1.29 -17.64 -12.30
CA PHE A 101 2.73 -17.75 -12.61
C PHE A 101 3.19 -16.89 -13.82
N CYS A 102 2.36 -15.96 -14.28
CA CYS A 102 2.70 -15.11 -15.43
C CYS A 102 3.63 -13.95 -15.03
N GLU A 103 4.94 -14.16 -15.12
CA GLU A 103 5.95 -13.08 -14.96
C GLU A 103 6.03 -12.13 -16.18
N VAL A 104 5.35 -12.46 -17.29
CA VAL A 104 5.36 -11.63 -18.51
C VAL A 104 4.43 -10.44 -18.31
N ARG A 105 5.00 -9.28 -18.00
CA ARG A 105 4.31 -7.98 -18.08
C ARG A 105 4.00 -7.71 -19.55
N ALA A 106 2.73 -7.41 -19.87
CA ALA A 106 2.38 -6.88 -21.18
C ALA A 106 3.13 -5.55 -21.38
N LEU A 107 3.92 -5.47 -22.46
CA LEU A 107 4.45 -4.20 -22.98
C LEU A 107 3.31 -3.37 -23.58
#